data_AF-A0A968VUL9-F1
#
_entry.id   AF-A0A968VUL9-F1
#
_cell.length_a   1.000
_cell.length_b   1.000
_cell.length_c   1.000
_cell.angle_alpha   90.00
_cell.angle_beta   90.00
_cell.angle_gamma   90.00
#
_symmetry.space_group_name_H-M   'P 1'
#
loop_
_entity.id
_entity.type
_entity.pdbx_description
1 polymer ?
#
loop_
_entity_poly.entity_id
_entity_poly.type
_entity_poly.pdbx_seq_one_letter_code
_entity_poly.pdbx_strand_id
1 'polypeptide(L)'
;RKSLRDRALAHGTKSGRTPLPTRGVDSALKTEEALEDALKDAQSLAIELDLVVCMSGPTDWIVSRNRTARIENGHALMSRVTGMGCVSTALIAASAAVWPDPFEATVAGMVLTGVAGELAAADCQGPGSFQARFLDELYALDAKKLQLARVTLT
;
A
#
# COMPACT_ATOMS: atom_id res chain seq x y z
N ARG A 1 -4.99 -45.41 10.02
CA ARG A 1 -4.29 -44.63 8.97
C ARG A 1 -4.61 -43.15 9.23
N LYS A 2 -3.78 -42.47 10.04
CA LYS A 2 -3.99 -41.08 10.43
C LYS A 2 -3.69 -40.16 9.24
N SER A 3 -4.59 -39.21 9.00
CA SER A 3 -4.62 -38.34 7.83
C SER A 3 -3.58 -37.24 7.92
N LEU A 4 -3.19 -36.72 6.75
CA LEU A 4 -2.13 -35.76 6.45
C LEU A 4 -2.27 -34.34 7.09
N ARG A 5 -3.03 -34.19 8.18
CA ARG A 5 -3.18 -32.91 8.92
C ARG A 5 -2.10 -32.72 9.99
N ASP A 6 -1.43 -33.78 10.44
CA ASP A 6 -0.53 -33.71 11.61
C ASP A 6 0.89 -33.20 11.32
N ARG A 7 1.25 -32.88 10.06
CA ARG A 7 2.65 -32.49 9.70
C ARG A 7 2.89 -31.00 9.51
N ALA A 8 1.85 -30.15 9.51
CA ALA A 8 1.99 -28.70 9.33
C ALA A 8 2.27 -27.92 10.64
N LEU A 9 2.29 -28.59 11.79
CA LEU A 9 2.42 -27.95 13.11
C LEU A 9 3.86 -27.92 13.67
N ALA A 10 4.87 -28.40 12.93
CA ALA A 10 6.21 -28.61 13.49
C ALA A 10 7.19 -27.41 13.38
N HIS A 11 6.82 -26.29 12.75
CA HIS A 11 7.71 -25.12 12.63
C HIS A 11 7.09 -23.78 13.07
N GLY A 12 6.11 -23.83 13.97
CA GLY A 12 5.54 -22.64 14.59
C GLY A 12 6.15 -22.33 15.96
N THR A 13 6.65 -21.10 16.10
CA THR A 13 6.63 -20.29 17.34
C THR A 13 7.50 -20.74 18.52
N LYS A 14 8.77 -20.29 18.53
CA LYS A 14 9.56 -20.03 19.76
C LYS A 14 9.72 -18.52 20.03
N SER A 15 8.62 -17.79 20.04
CA SER A 15 8.63 -16.41 20.56
C SER A 15 7.38 -16.23 21.42
N GLY A 16 7.57 -15.96 22.70
CA GLY A 16 6.52 -15.78 23.71
C GLY A 16 5.72 -14.49 23.54
N ARG A 17 5.38 -14.11 22.31
CA ARG A 17 4.41 -13.06 22.04
C ARG A 17 3.01 -13.67 22.16
N THR A 18 2.24 -13.18 23.12
CA THR A 18 0.79 -13.38 23.17
C THR A 18 0.22 -13.12 21.77
N PRO A 19 -0.69 -13.97 21.23
CA PRO A 19 -1.30 -13.72 19.94
C PRO A 19 -2.00 -12.36 19.98
N LEU A 20 -1.40 -11.34 19.35
CA LEU A 20 -2.11 -10.10 19.12
C LEU A 20 -3.28 -10.45 18.20
N PRO A 21 -4.51 -9.96 18.49
CA PRO A 21 -5.62 -10.15 17.58
C PRO A 21 -5.17 -9.71 16.19
N THR A 22 -5.28 -10.60 15.20
CA THR A 22 -4.89 -10.29 13.83
C THR A 22 -5.80 -9.19 13.33
N ARG A 23 -5.34 -7.94 13.44
CA ARG A 23 -5.97 -6.78 12.84
C ARG A 23 -5.80 -6.97 11.35
N GLY A 24 -6.90 -7.32 10.67
CA GLY A 24 -6.93 -7.37 9.22
C GLY A 24 -6.44 -6.04 8.65
N VAL A 25 -5.93 -6.10 7.41
CA VAL A 25 -5.43 -4.94 6.65
C VAL A 25 -6.50 -3.82 6.56
N ASP A 26 -7.78 -4.17 6.72
CA ASP A 26 -8.94 -3.27 6.75
C ASP A 26 -9.16 -2.48 8.06
N SER A 27 -8.19 -2.48 8.98
CA SER A 27 -8.31 -1.68 10.21
C SER A 27 -8.17 -0.20 9.87
N ALA A 28 -9.29 0.44 9.52
CA ALA A 28 -9.36 1.87 9.35
C ALA A 28 -8.79 2.54 10.61
N LEU A 29 -7.69 3.26 10.44
CA LEU A 29 -7.08 4.13 11.44
C LEU A 29 -8.04 5.31 11.64
N LYS A 30 -9.08 5.09 12.46
CA LYS A 30 -10.17 6.05 12.66
C LYS A 30 -9.80 7.21 13.59
N THR A 31 -8.67 7.10 14.28
CA THR A 31 -8.16 8.11 15.21
C THR A 31 -6.70 8.39 14.94
N GLU A 32 -6.25 9.60 15.27
CA GLU A 32 -4.84 10.00 15.15
C GLU A 32 -3.94 9.09 16.00
N GLU A 33 -4.36 8.78 17.23
CA GLU A 33 -3.64 7.86 18.13
C GLU A 33 -3.45 6.47 17.50
N ALA A 34 -4.46 5.94 16.81
CA ALA A 34 -4.34 4.65 16.13
C ALA A 34 -3.36 4.72 14.96
N LEU A 35 -3.34 5.83 14.22
CA LEU A 35 -2.38 6.06 13.13
C LEU A 35 -0.95 6.16 13.68
N GLU A 36 -0.73 6.92 14.75
CA GLU A 36 0.58 7.02 15.39
C GLU A 36 1.11 5.66 15.85
N ASP A 37 0.26 4.85 16.48
CA ASP A 37 0.65 3.51 16.92
C ASP A 37 0.95 2.58 15.73
N ALA A 38 0.14 2.65 14.67
CA ALA A 38 0.40 1.89 13.44
C ALA A 38 1.72 2.31 12.76
N LEU A 39 2.06 3.61 12.76
CA LEU A 39 3.33 4.11 12.23
C LEU A 39 4.52 3.64 13.09
N LYS A 40 4.40 3.62 14.42
CA LYS A 40 5.43 3.08 15.32
C LYS A 40 5.64 1.58 15.09
N ASP A 41 4.57 0.82 14.91
CA ASP A 41 4.63 -0.61 14.60
C ASP A 41 5.26 -0.85 13.23
N ALA A 42 4.86 -0.10 12.20
CA ALA A 42 5.45 -0.16 10.86
C ALA A 42 6.94 0.19 10.88
N GLN A 43 7.33 1.22 11.63
CA GLN A 43 8.73 1.62 11.80
C GLN A 43 9.56 0.54 12.48
N SER A 44 9.00 -0.08 13.53
CA SER A 44 9.63 -1.19 14.25
C SER A 44 9.83 -2.39 13.33
N LEU A 45 8.81 -2.73 12.53
CA LEU A 45 8.87 -3.82 11.56
C LEU A 45 9.89 -3.56 10.46
N ALA A 46 9.93 -2.33 9.93
CA ALA A 46 10.90 -1.90 8.92
C ALA A 46 12.35 -2.02 9.44
N ILE A 47 12.60 -1.69 10.71
CA ILE A 47 13.92 -1.82 11.34
C ILE A 47 14.28 -3.28 11.55
N GLU A 48 13.38 -4.06 12.15
CA GLU A 48 13.60 -5.46 12.56
C GLU A 48 13.86 -6.37 11.36
N LEU A 49 13.11 -6.15 10.26
CA LEU A 49 13.16 -7.01 9.07
C LEU A 49 13.90 -6.39 7.88
N ASP A 50 14.47 -5.20 8.05
CA ASP A 50 15.21 -4.46 7.00
C ASP A 50 14.42 -4.32 5.69
N LEU A 51 13.18 -3.85 5.82
CA LEU A 51 12.22 -3.74 4.71
C LEU A 51 11.50 -2.40 4.67
N VAL A 52 10.72 -2.20 3.61
CA VAL A 52 9.80 -1.08 3.45
C VAL A 52 8.38 -1.56 3.72
N VAL A 53 7.66 -0.86 4.60
CA VAL A 53 6.25 -1.10 4.90
C VAL A 53 5.42 -0.06 4.17
N CYS A 54 4.45 -0.49 3.38
CA CYS A 54 3.45 0.37 2.75
C CYS A 54 2.09 0.13 3.40
N MET A 55 1.49 1.17 3.96
CA MET A 55 0.14 1.15 4.52
C MET A 55 -0.76 2.02 3.65
N SER A 56 -1.66 1.40 2.89
CA SER A 56 -2.57 2.12 2.00
C SER A 56 -3.84 2.56 2.72
N GLY A 57 -4.38 3.73 2.37
CA GLY A 57 -5.61 4.25 2.96
C GLY A 57 -6.10 5.52 2.25
N PRO A 58 -6.89 6.39 2.93
CA PRO A 58 -7.15 7.74 2.44
C PRO A 58 -5.86 8.56 2.26
N THR A 59 -4.83 8.18 3.00
CA THR A 59 -3.46 8.65 2.86
C THR A 59 -2.58 7.41 2.92
N ASP A 60 -1.69 7.27 1.93
CA ASP A 60 -0.76 6.15 1.90
C ASP A 60 0.52 6.53 2.66
N TRP A 61 0.97 5.63 3.53
CA TRP A 61 2.18 5.80 4.33
C TRP A 61 3.21 4.75 3.93
N ILE A 62 4.41 5.21 3.56
CA ILE A 62 5.54 4.34 3.22
C ILE A 62 6.60 4.56 4.29
N VAL A 63 6.95 3.52 5.02
CA VAL A 63 7.87 3.58 6.15
C VAL A 63 9.06 2.66 5.88
N SER A 64 10.27 3.20 5.99
CA SER A 64 11.53 2.46 6.00
C SER A 64 12.25 2.69 7.32
N ARG A 65 13.46 2.14 7.50
CA ARG A 65 14.25 2.34 8.73
C ARG A 65 14.46 3.81 9.13
N ASN A 66 14.60 4.71 8.16
CA ASN A 66 15.04 6.09 8.40
C ASN A 66 14.29 7.14 7.59
N ARG A 67 13.27 6.73 6.82
CA ARG A 67 12.47 7.61 5.97
C ARG A 67 11.02 7.20 6.06
N THR A 68 10.16 8.19 6.12
CA THR A 68 8.71 8.04 5.98
C THR A 68 8.23 8.94 4.85
N ALA A 69 7.37 8.41 3.98
CA ALA A 69 6.65 9.19 2.98
C ALA A 69 5.15 9.13 3.26
N ARG A 70 4.49 10.26 3.04
CA ARG A 70 3.04 10.42 3.04
C ARG A 70 2.59 10.79 1.64
N ILE A 71 1.64 10.04 1.09
CA ILE A 71 1.05 10.30 -0.24
C ILE A 71 -0.44 10.56 -0.08
N GLU A 72 -0.91 11.66 -0.64
CA GLU A 72 -2.29 12.14 -0.47
C GLU A 72 -3.09 12.13 -1.78
N ASN A 73 -2.67 11.34 -2.76
CA ASN A 73 -3.39 11.11 -4.00
C ASN A 73 -4.35 9.92 -3.88
N GLY A 74 -5.26 9.80 -4.86
CA GLY A 74 -6.23 8.71 -4.95
C GLY A 74 -7.67 9.19 -4.78
N HIS A 75 -8.61 8.23 -4.69
CA HIS A 75 -10.02 8.55 -4.56
C HIS A 75 -10.80 7.44 -3.84
N ALA A 76 -11.88 7.80 -3.14
CA ALA A 76 -12.71 6.85 -2.39
C ALA A 76 -13.30 5.71 -3.25
N LEU A 77 -13.48 5.96 -4.56
CA LEU A 77 -13.94 4.95 -5.52
C LEU A 77 -12.95 3.79 -5.72
N MET A 78 -11.66 3.99 -5.43
CA MET A 78 -10.65 2.92 -5.50
C MET A 78 -11.00 1.76 -4.56
N SER A 79 -11.57 2.05 -3.38
CA SER A 79 -12.06 1.02 -2.44
C SER A 79 -13.29 0.24 -2.93
N ARG A 80 -13.91 0.69 -4.02
CA ARG A 80 -15.13 0.08 -4.60
C ARG A 80 -14.83 -0.75 -5.85
N VAL A 81 -13.57 -0.82 -6.27
CA VAL A 81 -13.11 -1.65 -7.39
C VAL A 81 -12.25 -2.77 -6.85
N THR A 82 -12.59 -4.01 -7.23
CA THR A 82 -11.82 -5.18 -6.81
C THR A 82 -10.41 -5.16 -7.41
N GLY A 83 -9.42 -5.56 -6.62
CA GLY A 83 -8.04 -5.70 -7.08
C GLY A 83 -7.20 -4.42 -7.09
N MET A 84 -7.72 -3.27 -6.65
CA MET A 84 -6.91 -2.03 -6.63
C MET A 84 -5.63 -2.15 -5.79
N GLY A 85 -5.67 -2.79 -4.63
CA GLY A 85 -4.45 -3.05 -3.84
C GLY A 85 -3.45 -4.00 -4.53
N CYS A 86 -3.95 -4.97 -5.30
CA CYS A 86 -3.10 -5.85 -6.10
C CYS A 86 -2.43 -5.08 -7.24
N VAL A 87 -3.15 -4.14 -7.86
CA VAL A 87 -2.60 -3.23 -8.88
C VAL A 87 -1.51 -2.36 -8.27
N SER A 88 -1.73 -1.75 -7.10
CA SER A 88 -0.69 -0.97 -6.41
C SER A 88 0.56 -1.80 -6.17
N THR A 89 0.41 -3.02 -5.68
CA THR A 89 1.54 -3.94 -5.44
C THR A 89 2.28 -4.28 -6.75
N ALA A 90 1.55 -4.50 -7.84
CA ALA A 90 2.15 -4.75 -9.15
C ALA A 90 2.93 -3.53 -9.68
N LEU A 91 2.42 -2.31 -9.47
CA LEU A 91 3.11 -1.07 -9.86
C LEU A 91 4.35 -0.79 -8.99
N ILE A 92 4.31 -1.13 -7.70
CA ILE A 92 5.48 -1.12 -6.83
C ILE A 92 6.53 -2.11 -7.35
N ALA A 93 6.13 -3.34 -7.68
CA ALA A 93 7.03 -4.36 -8.21
C ALA A 93 7.66 -3.93 -9.55
N ALA A 94 6.87 -3.33 -10.45
CA ALA A 94 7.37 -2.78 -11.70
C ALA A 94 8.38 -1.65 -11.48
N SER A 95 8.12 -0.77 -10.51
CA SER A 95 9.04 0.31 -10.14
C SER A 95 10.34 -0.24 -9.53
N ALA A 96 10.24 -1.24 -8.66
CA ALA A 96 11.39 -1.90 -8.04
C ALA A 96 12.24 -2.69 -9.03
N ALA A 97 11.65 -3.14 -10.15
CA ALA A 97 12.40 -3.80 -11.22
C ALA A 97 13.34 -2.85 -11.97
N VAL A 98 13.07 -1.54 -11.96
CA VAL A 98 13.84 -0.53 -12.70
C VAL A 98 14.57 0.46 -11.79
N TRP A 99 14.28 0.47 -10.50
CA TRP A 99 14.87 1.37 -9.52
C TRP A 99 15.36 0.62 -8.27
N PRO A 100 16.63 0.79 -7.86
CA PRO A 100 17.25 -0.06 -6.84
C PRO A 100 16.80 0.23 -5.41
N ASP A 101 16.35 1.46 -5.11
CA ASP A 101 15.90 1.82 -3.76
C ASP A 101 14.44 1.38 -3.54
N PRO A 102 14.18 0.40 -2.66
CA PRO A 102 12.83 -0.11 -2.44
C PRO A 102 11.87 0.95 -1.89
N PHE A 103 12.36 1.94 -1.14
CA PHE A 103 11.52 3.01 -0.58
C PHE A 103 11.02 3.92 -1.71
N GLU A 104 11.94 4.40 -2.55
CA GLU A 104 11.61 5.26 -3.67
C GLU A 104 10.77 4.52 -4.72
N ALA A 105 11.06 3.24 -4.97
CA ALA A 105 10.25 2.39 -5.82
C ALA A 105 8.81 2.21 -5.29
N THR A 106 8.67 2.04 -3.97
CA THR A 106 7.35 1.95 -3.33
C THR A 106 6.60 3.28 -3.45
N VAL A 107 7.26 4.40 -3.17
CA VAL A 107 6.69 5.74 -3.35
C VAL A 107 6.24 5.93 -4.81
N ALA A 108 7.07 5.59 -5.78
CA ALA A 108 6.74 5.71 -7.20
C ALA A 108 5.51 4.88 -7.57
N GLY A 109 5.46 3.60 -7.19
CA GLY A 109 4.31 2.73 -7.46
C GLY A 109 3.00 3.26 -6.87
N MET A 110 3.06 3.78 -5.65
CA MET A 110 1.90 4.37 -4.97
C MET A 110 1.49 5.71 -5.60
N VAL A 111 2.44 6.57 -6.00
CA VAL A 111 2.15 7.80 -6.74
C VAL A 111 1.47 7.50 -8.07
N LEU A 112 1.99 6.54 -8.85
CA LEU A 112 1.38 6.12 -10.12
C LEU A 112 -0.09 5.70 -9.90
N THR A 113 -0.32 4.86 -8.89
CA THR A 113 -1.66 4.36 -8.55
C THR A 113 -2.58 5.50 -8.09
N GLY A 114 -2.12 6.35 -7.18
CA GLY A 114 -2.90 7.44 -6.61
C GLY A 114 -3.26 8.50 -7.64
N VAL A 115 -2.29 8.96 -8.45
CA VAL A 115 -2.52 9.98 -9.48
C VAL A 115 -3.46 9.46 -10.57
N ALA A 116 -3.26 8.23 -11.06
CA ALA A 116 -4.19 7.63 -12.03
C ALA A 116 -5.60 7.47 -11.45
N GLY A 117 -5.71 7.06 -10.18
CA GLY A 117 -6.99 6.94 -9.48
C GLY A 117 -7.71 8.29 -9.32
N GLU A 118 -7.00 9.35 -8.98
CA GLU A 118 -7.55 10.69 -8.85
C GLU A 118 -8.04 11.25 -10.18
N LEU A 119 -7.26 11.08 -11.24
CA LEU A 119 -7.65 11.49 -12.60
C LEU A 119 -8.85 10.70 -13.11
N ALA A 120 -8.87 9.38 -12.89
CA ALA A 120 -9.98 8.53 -13.31
C ALA A 120 -11.29 8.87 -12.58
N ALA A 121 -11.20 9.28 -11.32
CA ALA A 121 -12.36 9.71 -10.55
C ALA A 121 -13.05 10.95 -11.12
N ALA A 122 -12.28 11.86 -11.73
CA ALA A 122 -12.79 13.13 -12.25
C ALA A 122 -13.79 12.97 -13.41
N ASP A 123 -13.73 11.85 -14.13
CA ASP A 123 -14.50 11.62 -15.36
C ASP A 123 -15.16 10.22 -15.39
N CYS A 124 -15.55 9.72 -14.22
CA CYS A 124 -16.28 8.46 -14.10
C CYS A 124 -17.68 8.66 -13.52
N GLN A 125 -18.57 7.69 -13.76
CA GLN A 125 -19.97 7.70 -13.30
C GLN A 125 -20.23 6.69 -12.18
N GLY A 126 -19.24 5.88 -11.81
CA GLY A 126 -19.34 4.84 -10.81
C GLY A 126 -18.18 3.84 -10.89
N PRO A 127 -18.16 2.79 -10.06
CA PRO A 127 -17.02 1.88 -9.95
C PRO A 127 -16.65 1.16 -11.26
N GLY A 128 -17.66 0.79 -12.08
CA GLY A 128 -17.43 0.13 -13.36
C GLY A 128 -16.74 1.04 -14.38
N SER A 129 -17.21 2.27 -14.54
CA SER A 129 -16.55 3.25 -15.43
C SER A 129 -15.23 3.74 -14.83
N PHE A 130 -15.13 3.86 -13.50
CA PHE A 130 -13.87 4.17 -12.82
C PHE A 130 -12.78 3.17 -13.18
N GLN A 131 -13.07 1.86 -13.16
CA GLN A 131 -12.06 0.85 -13.49
C GLN A 131 -11.52 1.02 -14.92
N ALA A 132 -12.40 1.28 -15.90
CA ALA A 132 -11.98 1.54 -17.27
C ALA A 132 -11.14 2.83 -17.36
N ARG A 133 -11.61 3.93 -16.76
CA ARG A 133 -10.89 5.22 -16.75
C ARG A 133 -9.56 5.13 -16.01
N PHE A 134 -9.45 4.33 -14.94
CA PHE A 134 -8.19 4.11 -14.24
C PHE A 134 -7.14 3.47 -15.15
N LEU A 135 -7.53 2.47 -15.94
CA LEU A 135 -6.63 1.84 -16.91
C LEU A 135 -6.22 2.82 -18.01
N ASP A 136 -7.15 3.62 -18.53
CA ASP A 136 -6.86 4.67 -19.52
C ASP A 136 -5.88 5.70 -18.96
N GLU A 137 -6.12 6.18 -17.74
CA GLU A 137 -5.28 7.18 -17.10
C GLU A 137 -3.90 6.64 -16.77
N LEU A 138 -3.81 5.39 -16.30
CA LEU A 138 -2.54 4.70 -16.06
C LEU A 138 -1.73 4.54 -17.36
N TYR A 139 -2.38 4.17 -18.46
CA TYR A 139 -1.74 4.09 -19.78
C TYR A 139 -1.24 5.45 -20.27
N ALA A 140 -2.03 6.50 -20.04
CA ALA A 140 -1.74 7.85 -20.47
C ALA A 140 -0.96 8.69 -19.44
N LEU A 141 -0.39 8.09 -18.39
CA LEU A 141 0.41 8.80 -17.41
C LEU A 141 1.71 9.32 -18.07
N ASP A 142 2.05 10.56 -17.76
CA ASP A 142 3.27 11.21 -18.21
C ASP A 142 3.86 12.08 -17.10
N ALA A 143 5.04 12.65 -17.35
CA ALA A 143 5.72 13.52 -16.39
C ALA A 143 4.91 14.76 -15.99
N LYS A 144 3.97 15.20 -16.84
CA LYS A 144 3.11 16.36 -16.57
C LYS A 144 2.01 16.00 -15.59
N LYS A 145 1.32 14.88 -15.79
CA LYS A 145 0.31 14.36 -14.85
C LYS A 145 0.92 14.03 -13.49
N LEU A 146 2.16 13.54 -13.47
CA LEU A 146 2.87 13.26 -12.22
C LEU A 146 3.21 14.50 -11.39
N GLN A 147 3.10 15.72 -11.94
CA GLN A 147 3.17 16.96 -11.15
C GLN A 147 1.99 17.12 -10.18
N LEU A 148 0.92 16.33 -10.32
CA LEU A 148 -0.20 16.27 -9.39
C LEU A 148 0.11 15.46 -8.12
N ALA A 149 1.27 14.79 -8.07
CA ALA A 149 1.67 14.00 -6.93
C ALA A 149 1.81 14.88 -5.68
N ARG A 150 1.14 14.48 -4.60
CA ARG A 150 1.22 15.11 -3.28
C ARG A 150 1.99 14.17 -2.36
N VAL A 151 3.30 14.38 -2.28
CA VAL A 151 4.22 13.55 -1.50
C VAL A 151 4.94 14.42 -0.47
N THR A 152 4.87 14.03 0.80
CA THR A 152 5.67 14.63 1.88
C THR A 152 6.66 13.60 2.40
N LEU A 153 7.93 13.98 2.53
CA LEU A 153 9.01 13.15 3.06
C LEU A 153 9.42 13.65 4.45
N THR A 154 9.63 12.72 5.38
CA THR A 154 10.10 12.97 6.76
C THR A 154 11.14 11.95 7.17
#